data_AF-A0A961MQF5-F1
#
_entry.id   AF-A0A961MQF5-F1
#
_cell.length_a   1.000
_cell.length_b   1.000
_cell.length_c   1.000
_cell.angle_alpha   90.00
_cell.angle_beta   90.00
_cell.angle_gamma   90.00
#
_symmetry.space_group_name_H-M   'P 1'
#
loop_
_entity.id
_entity.type
_entity.pdbx_description
1 polymer ?
#
loop_
_entity_poly.entity_id
_entity_poly.type
_entity_poly.pdbx_seq_one_letter_code
_entity_poly.pdbx_strand_id
1 'polypeptide(L)'
;FPFIFRGALDVGATTINDEMEIACVEGIAALARGSSSAEAAAAYRGERLSFGREYLIPKPFDPRLLAIVAFAVAKAAMDSGVAERPLADLEAYRQELNRSVYRSAFIMRRVFEVAKTSVRRIVFAEGEDERVLRAALAMGEEGVDRPILIGRPEVIERRCERNAIPLKIDRDYDLVNPEDDPRYREYWETYHALQERRGITPDLARAIMRTNATAIGAVMVHRGDADSLICG
;
A
#
# COMPACT_ATOMS: atom_id res chain seq x y z
N PHE A 1 -23.66 7.11 8.81
CA PHE A 1 -22.39 6.44 9.17
C PHE A 1 -22.22 6.45 10.68
N PRO A 2 -22.03 5.30 11.34
CA PRO A 2 -22.09 5.18 12.80
C PRO A 2 -21.02 6.01 13.54
N PHE A 3 -19.90 6.31 12.89
CA PHE A 3 -18.77 7.01 13.50
C PHE A 3 -19.00 8.52 13.76
N ILE A 4 -20.10 9.10 13.24
CA ILE A 4 -20.48 10.49 13.57
C ILE A 4 -20.69 10.67 15.08
N PHE A 5 -21.28 9.68 15.73
CA PHE A 5 -21.50 9.71 17.17
C PHE A 5 -20.20 9.64 17.95
N ARG A 6 -19.16 8.99 17.42
CA ARG A 6 -17.88 8.87 18.13
C ARG A 6 -17.22 10.23 18.32
N GLY A 7 -17.06 11.00 17.23
CA GLY A 7 -16.47 12.34 17.28
C GLY A 7 -17.29 13.28 18.16
N ALA A 8 -18.61 13.27 18.02
CA ALA A 8 -19.53 14.07 18.81
C ALA A 8 -19.44 13.77 20.31
N LEU A 9 -19.44 12.49 20.70
CA LEU A 9 -19.38 12.08 22.10
C LEU A 9 -18.01 12.39 22.71
N ASP A 10 -16.92 12.18 21.98
CA ASP A 10 -15.56 12.40 22.49
C ASP A 10 -15.33 13.88 22.85
N VAL A 11 -15.89 14.82 22.09
CA VAL A 11 -15.82 16.26 22.39
C VAL A 11 -16.98 16.79 23.26
N GLY A 12 -17.92 15.92 23.66
CA GLY A 12 -19.10 16.32 24.42
C GLY A 12 -19.97 17.34 23.66
N ALA A 13 -20.26 17.07 22.38
CA ALA A 13 -21.12 17.93 21.59
C ALA A 13 -22.55 17.95 22.16
N THR A 14 -23.11 19.14 22.34
CA THR A 14 -24.48 19.33 22.83
C THR A 14 -25.54 18.96 21.80
N THR A 15 -25.19 19.04 20.52
CA THR A 15 -26.03 18.66 19.38
C THR A 15 -25.17 18.14 18.23
N ILE A 16 -25.80 17.43 17.30
CA ILE A 16 -25.25 17.22 15.95
C ILE A 16 -25.83 18.35 15.08
N ASN A 17 -24.96 19.14 14.44
CA ASN A 17 -25.37 20.26 13.58
C ASN A 17 -24.95 20.04 12.13
N ASP A 18 -25.38 20.93 11.24
CA ASP A 18 -25.15 20.82 9.79
C ASP A 18 -23.64 20.82 9.45
N GLU A 19 -22.82 21.59 10.18
CA GLU A 19 -21.36 21.60 9.99
C GLU A 19 -20.74 20.22 10.24
N MET A 20 -21.20 19.50 11.27
CA MET A 20 -20.75 18.13 11.56
C MET A 20 -21.19 17.14 10.49
N GLU A 21 -22.41 17.29 9.96
CA GLU A 21 -22.91 16.44 8.86
C GLU A 21 -22.12 16.66 7.58
N ILE A 22 -21.87 17.92 7.21
CA ILE A 22 -21.05 18.29 6.05
C ILE A 22 -19.64 17.73 6.21
N ALA A 23 -19.00 17.94 7.37
CA ALA A 23 -17.65 17.42 7.62
C ALA A 23 -17.57 15.89 7.54
N CYS A 24 -18.61 15.19 8.01
CA CYS A 24 -18.74 13.75 7.87
C CYS A 24 -18.80 13.32 6.39
N VAL A 25 -19.65 13.98 5.58
CA VAL A 25 -19.78 13.71 4.14
C VAL A 25 -18.48 13.98 3.40
N GLU A 26 -17.81 15.10 3.68
CA GLU A 26 -16.53 15.45 3.07
C GLU A 26 -15.44 14.43 3.41
N GLY A 27 -15.36 13.99 4.67
CA GLY A 27 -14.43 12.94 5.09
C GLY A 27 -14.67 11.61 4.37
N ILE A 28 -15.93 11.19 4.25
CA ILE A 28 -16.30 9.98 3.51
C ILE A 28 -15.95 10.11 2.03
N ALA A 29 -16.23 11.27 1.42
CA ALA A 29 -15.93 11.53 0.02
C ALA A 29 -14.41 11.57 -0.25
N ALA A 30 -13.62 12.11 0.68
CA ALA A 30 -12.16 12.07 0.61
C ALA A 30 -11.63 10.64 0.66
N LEU A 31 -12.18 9.79 1.54
CA LEU A 31 -11.82 8.36 1.59
C LEU A 31 -12.19 7.64 0.29
N ALA A 32 -13.36 7.93 -0.28
CA ALA A 32 -13.81 7.31 -1.53
C ALA A 32 -12.97 7.73 -2.75
N ARG A 33 -12.35 8.93 -2.70
CA ARG A 33 -11.45 9.44 -3.75
C ARG A 33 -9.98 9.07 -3.54
N GLY A 34 -9.61 8.60 -2.35
CA GLY A 34 -8.27 8.11 -2.05
C GLY A 34 -7.97 6.78 -2.74
N SER A 35 -6.70 6.52 -3.04
CA SER A 35 -6.22 5.24 -3.59
C SER A 35 -6.67 4.08 -2.70
N SER A 36 -7.18 3.01 -3.34
CA SER A 36 -7.69 1.82 -2.64
C SER A 36 -6.52 1.04 -2.03
N SER A 37 -6.16 1.43 -0.82
CA SER A 37 -5.22 0.73 0.03
C SER A 37 -5.69 -0.74 0.22
N ALA A 38 -4.75 -1.69 0.20
CA ALA A 38 -5.01 -3.13 0.18
C ALA A 38 -5.88 -3.63 1.37
N GLU A 39 -6.00 -2.82 2.42
CA GLU A 39 -6.69 -3.12 3.67
C GLU A 39 -8.21 -3.12 3.52
N ALA A 40 -8.77 -2.36 2.55
CA ALA A 40 -10.20 -2.40 2.26
C ALA A 40 -10.65 -3.81 1.83
N ALA A 41 -9.81 -4.49 1.03
CA ALA A 41 -10.08 -5.81 0.48
C ALA A 41 -10.07 -6.93 1.55
N ALA A 42 -9.40 -6.71 2.69
CA ALA A 42 -9.29 -7.72 3.75
C ALA A 42 -10.54 -7.80 4.66
N ALA A 43 -11.30 -6.71 4.79
CA ALA A 43 -12.45 -6.65 5.71
C ALA A 43 -13.72 -7.33 5.17
N TYR A 44 -13.84 -7.50 3.85
CA TYR A 44 -15.01 -8.10 3.20
C TYR A 44 -14.58 -9.20 2.23
N ARG A 45 -14.61 -10.46 2.67
CA ARG A 45 -14.30 -11.62 1.83
C ARG A 45 -15.24 -11.64 0.60
N GLY A 46 -14.68 -11.52 -0.60
CA GLY A 46 -15.34 -11.91 -1.85
C GLY A 46 -15.83 -10.78 -2.78
N GLU A 47 -15.66 -9.50 -2.44
CA GLU A 47 -16.11 -8.39 -3.30
C GLU A 47 -14.97 -7.44 -3.68
N ARG A 48 -14.88 -7.08 -4.96
CA ARG A 48 -13.94 -6.07 -5.46
C ARG A 48 -14.34 -4.69 -4.94
N LEU A 49 -13.54 -4.12 -4.05
CA LEU A 49 -13.77 -2.80 -3.44
C LEU A 49 -12.97 -1.70 -4.16
N SER A 50 -13.18 -1.54 -5.46
CA SER A 50 -12.72 -0.36 -6.19
C SER A 50 -13.86 0.64 -6.25
N PHE A 51 -13.63 1.87 -5.79
CA PHE A 51 -14.61 2.94 -5.95
C PHE A 51 -14.88 3.17 -7.44
N GLY A 52 -16.16 3.29 -7.81
CA GLY A 52 -16.60 3.33 -9.20
C GLY A 52 -18.13 3.34 -9.31
N ARG A 53 -18.66 3.20 -10.52
CA ARG A 53 -20.11 3.27 -10.79
C ARG A 53 -20.95 2.34 -9.89
N GLU A 54 -20.40 1.18 -9.55
CA GLU A 54 -21.05 0.14 -8.75
C GLU A 54 -20.65 0.18 -7.26
N TYR A 55 -19.72 1.06 -6.86
CA TYR A 55 -19.25 1.20 -5.48
C TYR A 55 -18.94 2.68 -5.20
N LEU A 56 -19.99 3.42 -4.84
CA LEU A 56 -19.95 4.89 -4.75
C LEU A 56 -19.63 5.40 -3.34
N ILE A 57 -19.98 4.63 -2.30
CA ILE A 57 -19.86 5.03 -0.90
C ILE A 57 -19.27 3.86 -0.10
N PRO A 58 -18.30 4.11 0.82
CA PRO A 58 -17.73 3.08 1.70
C PRO A 58 -18.81 2.31 2.47
N LYS A 59 -18.53 1.05 2.84
CA LYS A 59 -19.47 0.28 3.67
C LYS A 59 -19.56 0.90 5.08
N PRO A 60 -20.73 0.87 5.75
CA PRO A 60 -20.94 1.56 7.02
C PRO A 60 -19.96 1.23 8.16
N PHE A 61 -19.31 0.07 8.10
CA PHE A 61 -18.38 -0.43 9.11
C PHE A 61 -16.94 -0.60 8.58
N ASP A 62 -16.57 0.09 7.49
CA ASP A 62 -15.18 0.15 7.04
C ASP A 62 -14.31 0.72 8.18
N PRO A 63 -13.28 -0.01 8.67
CA PRO A 63 -12.45 0.43 9.79
C PRO A 63 -11.76 1.78 9.56
N ARG A 64 -11.48 2.14 8.29
CA ARG A 64 -10.84 3.41 7.92
C ARG A 64 -11.72 4.62 8.21
N LEU A 65 -13.04 4.42 8.25
CA LEU A 65 -13.99 5.50 8.51
C LEU A 65 -13.95 5.98 9.97
N LEU A 66 -13.52 5.15 10.92
CA LEU A 66 -13.52 5.54 12.34
C LEU A 66 -12.70 6.81 12.55
N ALA A 67 -11.42 6.76 12.15
CA ALA A 67 -10.52 7.89 12.35
C ALA A 67 -10.93 9.10 11.52
N ILE A 68 -11.36 8.89 10.28
CA ILE A 68 -11.72 9.97 9.34
C ILE A 68 -12.97 10.71 9.80
N VAL A 69 -14.06 9.97 10.02
CA VAL A 69 -15.36 10.55 10.36
C VAL A 69 -15.33 11.14 11.77
N ALA A 70 -14.79 10.43 12.75
CA ALA A 70 -14.77 10.94 14.12
C ALA A 70 -13.86 12.18 14.26
N PHE A 71 -12.72 12.22 13.55
CA PHE A 71 -11.88 13.42 13.50
C PHE A 71 -12.59 14.61 12.86
N ALA A 72 -13.19 14.43 11.68
CA ALA A 72 -13.86 15.50 10.96
C ALA A 72 -15.02 16.10 11.78
N VAL A 73 -15.79 15.22 12.43
CA VAL A 73 -16.93 15.60 13.27
C VAL A 73 -16.49 16.27 14.57
N ALA A 74 -15.44 15.76 15.24
CA ALA A 74 -14.88 16.39 16.43
C ALA A 74 -14.38 17.81 16.13
N LYS A 75 -13.66 17.98 15.01
CA LYS A 75 -13.19 19.28 14.55
C LYS A 75 -14.37 20.22 14.25
N ALA A 76 -15.37 19.77 13.49
CA ALA A 76 -16.54 20.59 13.17
C ALA A 76 -17.32 21.01 14.41
N ALA A 77 -17.50 20.12 15.39
CA ALA A 77 -18.16 20.44 16.65
C ALA A 77 -17.40 21.48 17.50
N MET A 78 -16.07 21.45 17.45
CA MET A 78 -15.22 22.46 18.10
C MET A 78 -15.30 23.80 17.37
N ASP A 79 -15.20 23.78 16.03
CA ASP A 79 -15.23 24.97 15.18
C ASP A 79 -16.60 25.68 15.24
N SER A 80 -17.70 24.93 15.36
CA SER A 80 -19.07 25.48 15.49
C SER A 80 -19.44 25.86 16.93
N GLY A 81 -18.58 25.58 17.90
CA GLY A 81 -18.78 25.96 19.31
C GLY A 81 -19.78 25.10 20.09
N VAL A 82 -20.20 23.95 19.56
CA VAL A 82 -21.14 23.03 20.24
C VAL A 82 -20.44 22.01 21.14
N ALA A 83 -19.11 21.94 21.09
CA ALA A 83 -18.28 21.05 21.89
C ALA A 83 -18.04 21.59 23.32
N GLU A 84 -18.51 20.86 24.34
CA GLU A 84 -18.26 21.21 25.75
C GLU A 84 -16.89 20.77 26.25
N ARG A 85 -16.26 19.80 25.57
CA ARG A 85 -14.95 19.23 25.90
C ARG A 85 -14.03 19.28 24.67
N PRO A 86 -13.55 20.47 24.27
CA PRO A 86 -12.69 20.60 23.11
C PRO A 86 -11.37 19.85 23.31
N LEU A 87 -10.86 19.28 22.22
CA LEU A 87 -9.59 18.56 22.21
C LEU A 87 -8.43 19.57 22.11
N ALA A 88 -7.41 19.41 22.95
CA ALA A 88 -6.21 20.25 22.90
C ALA A 88 -5.34 19.96 21.66
N ASP A 89 -5.33 18.71 21.18
CA ASP A 89 -4.58 18.27 20.01
C ASP A 89 -5.43 17.29 19.18
N LEU A 90 -6.00 17.82 18.09
CA LEU A 90 -6.81 17.06 17.15
C LEU A 90 -5.98 15.99 16.42
N GLU A 91 -4.70 16.23 16.19
CA GLU A 91 -3.82 15.29 15.50
C GLU A 91 -3.47 14.10 16.40
N ALA A 92 -3.22 14.36 17.69
CA ALA A 92 -3.06 13.29 18.68
C ALA A 92 -4.34 12.44 18.81
N TYR A 93 -5.52 13.07 18.79
CA TYR A 93 -6.81 12.37 18.79
C TYR A 93 -6.97 11.45 17.57
N ARG A 94 -6.63 11.95 16.37
CA ARG A 94 -6.63 11.14 15.13
C ARG A 94 -5.73 9.92 15.25
N GLN A 95 -4.54 10.11 15.83
CA GLN A 95 -3.58 9.03 16.04
C GLN A 95 -4.09 7.99 17.05
N GLU A 96 -4.80 8.40 18.11
CA GLU A 96 -5.40 7.49 19.08
C GLU A 96 -6.54 6.67 18.47
N LEU A 97 -7.40 7.29 17.66
CA LEU A 97 -8.44 6.55 16.93
C LEU A 97 -7.84 5.50 15.99
N ASN A 98 -6.78 5.86 15.25
CA ASN A 98 -6.03 4.90 14.44
C ASN A 98 -5.40 3.79 15.31
N ARG A 99 -4.90 4.11 16.50
CA ARG A 99 -4.33 3.13 17.44
C ARG A 99 -5.36 2.09 17.89
N SER A 100 -6.61 2.51 18.11
CA SER A 100 -7.70 1.62 18.56
C SER A 100 -8.07 0.56 17.52
N VAL A 101 -7.92 0.87 16.23
CA VAL A 101 -8.19 -0.03 15.10
C VAL A 101 -6.98 -0.92 14.80
N TYR A 102 -5.77 -0.42 15.03
CA TYR A 102 -4.53 -1.09 14.61
C TYR A 102 -3.56 -1.30 15.79
N ARG A 103 -3.85 -2.25 16.69
CA ARG A 103 -2.94 -2.65 17.81
C ARG A 103 -1.49 -2.91 17.36
N SER A 104 -1.27 -3.29 16.10
CA SER A 104 0.04 -3.54 15.51
C SER A 104 0.74 -2.30 14.92
N ALA A 105 0.03 -1.18 14.70
CA ALA A 105 0.54 -0.01 13.98
C ALA A 105 1.63 0.76 14.75
N PHE A 106 1.63 0.72 16.09
CA PHE A 106 2.58 1.51 16.88
C PHE A 106 4.02 0.93 16.85
N ILE A 107 4.16 -0.39 16.74
CA ILE A 107 5.47 -1.03 16.56
C ILE A 107 6.01 -0.70 15.16
N MET A 108 5.14 -0.77 14.15
CA MET A 108 5.53 -0.53 12.75
C MET A 108 5.83 0.95 12.45
N ARG A 109 5.23 1.91 13.17
CA ARG A 109 5.46 3.35 12.95
C ARG A 109 6.94 3.74 13.00
N ARG A 110 7.69 3.26 14.00
CA ARG A 110 9.14 3.53 14.09
C ARG A 110 9.91 2.91 12.93
N VAL A 111 9.49 1.72 12.48
CA VAL A 111 10.10 1.06 11.32
C VAL A 111 9.88 1.89 10.05
N PHE A 112 8.66 2.40 9.85
CA PHE A 112 8.33 3.28 8.72
C PHE A 112 9.05 4.64 8.79
N GLU A 113 9.17 5.25 9.97
CA GLU A 113 9.90 6.53 10.14
C GLU A 113 11.38 6.38 9.79
N VAL A 114 12.03 5.29 10.20
CA VAL A 114 13.43 5.00 9.83
C VAL A 114 13.54 4.69 8.33
N ALA A 115 12.63 3.88 7.80
CA ALA A 115 12.58 3.52 6.38
C ALA A 115 12.54 4.75 5.45
N LYS A 116 11.82 5.82 5.83
CA LYS A 116 11.70 7.06 5.05
C LYS A 116 13.00 7.86 4.90
N THR A 117 14.05 7.54 5.67
CA THR A 117 15.32 8.28 5.63
C THR A 117 16.26 7.84 4.50
N SER A 118 15.96 6.74 3.81
CA SER A 118 16.81 6.17 2.77
C SER A 118 15.99 5.67 1.59
N VAL A 119 16.39 6.03 0.37
CA VAL A 119 15.84 5.48 -0.88
C VAL A 119 16.44 4.09 -1.10
N ARG A 120 15.64 3.03 -1.06
CA ARG A 120 16.09 1.66 -1.35
C ARG A 120 15.37 1.09 -2.56
N ARG A 121 16.05 0.19 -3.27
CA ARG A 121 15.54 -0.58 -4.41
C ARG A 121 15.04 -1.92 -3.92
N ILE A 122 13.73 -2.11 -3.92
CA ILE A 122 13.10 -3.33 -3.38
C ILE A 122 12.52 -4.14 -4.52
N VAL A 123 13.04 -5.35 -4.72
CA VAL A 123 12.56 -6.28 -5.74
C VAL A 123 11.37 -7.08 -5.22
N PHE A 124 10.32 -7.15 -6.02
CA PHE A 124 9.20 -8.07 -5.84
C PHE A 124 9.25 -9.18 -6.88
N ALA A 125 9.40 -10.42 -6.42
CA ALA A 125 9.44 -11.59 -7.30
C ALA A 125 8.10 -11.84 -8.00
N GLU A 126 6.98 -11.55 -7.34
CA GLU A 126 5.64 -11.75 -7.86
C GLU A 126 5.09 -10.44 -8.45
N GLY A 127 5.85 -9.78 -9.32
CA GLY A 127 5.49 -8.49 -9.90
C GLY A 127 4.18 -8.49 -10.69
N GLU A 128 3.72 -9.66 -11.12
CA GLU A 128 2.41 -9.82 -11.76
C GLU A 128 1.24 -9.91 -10.74
N ASP A 129 1.45 -10.15 -9.43
CA ASP A 129 0.34 -10.29 -8.46
C ASP A 129 -0.34 -8.94 -8.13
N GLU A 130 -1.67 -8.91 -8.06
CA GLU A 130 -2.42 -7.67 -7.77
C GLU A 130 -2.03 -7.07 -6.40
N ARG A 131 -1.79 -7.90 -5.39
CA ARG A 131 -1.41 -7.45 -4.05
C ARG A 131 -0.05 -6.77 -4.08
N VAL A 132 0.88 -7.30 -4.89
CA VAL A 132 2.21 -6.72 -5.11
C VAL A 132 2.09 -5.39 -5.86
N LEU A 133 1.26 -5.32 -6.91
CA LEU A 133 1.01 -4.07 -7.63
C LEU A 133 0.43 -2.98 -6.73
N ARG A 134 -0.50 -3.33 -5.83
CA ARG A 134 -1.02 -2.39 -4.83
C ARG A 134 0.04 -1.96 -3.83
N ALA A 135 0.89 -2.88 -3.39
CA ALA A 135 2.01 -2.55 -2.49
C ALA A 135 3.02 -1.60 -3.16
N ALA A 136 3.35 -1.83 -4.43
CA ALA A 136 4.23 -0.95 -5.19
C ALA A 136 3.64 0.47 -5.35
N LEU A 137 2.33 0.59 -5.57
CA LEU A 137 1.65 1.88 -5.58
C LEU A 137 1.73 2.59 -4.22
N ALA A 138 1.39 1.89 -3.13
CA ALA A 138 1.44 2.45 -1.79
C ALA A 138 2.87 2.88 -1.39
N MET A 139 3.88 2.13 -1.82
CA MET A 139 5.29 2.50 -1.63
C MET A 139 5.64 3.83 -2.29
N GLY A 140 5.15 4.08 -3.50
CA GLY A 140 5.38 5.35 -4.21
C GLY A 140 4.64 6.55 -3.59
N GLU A 141 3.49 6.32 -2.96
CA GLU A 141 2.71 7.38 -2.30
C GLU A 141 3.25 7.75 -0.90
N GLU A 142 3.71 6.76 -0.13
CA GLU A 142 4.08 6.95 1.28
C GLU A 142 5.58 7.01 1.56
N GLY A 143 6.40 6.55 0.62
CA GLY A 143 7.82 6.26 0.80
C GLY A 143 8.73 6.96 -0.19
N VAL A 144 10.03 6.73 0.02
CA VAL A 144 11.11 7.12 -0.89
C VAL A 144 11.72 5.91 -1.60
N ASP A 145 11.25 4.70 -1.28
CA ASP A 145 11.75 3.46 -1.85
C ASP A 145 11.27 3.28 -3.29
N ARG A 146 12.12 2.71 -4.14
CA ARG A 146 11.84 2.45 -5.55
C ARG A 146 11.54 0.95 -5.73
N PRO A 147 10.28 0.58 -6.04
CA PRO A 147 9.94 -0.81 -6.30
C PRO A 147 10.50 -1.29 -7.64
N ILE A 148 10.98 -2.52 -7.67
CA ILE A 148 11.37 -3.24 -8.89
C ILE A 148 10.48 -4.47 -9.03
N LEU A 149 9.75 -4.58 -10.13
CA LEU A 149 8.83 -5.69 -10.36
C LEU A 149 9.45 -6.71 -11.32
N ILE A 150 9.48 -7.98 -10.93
CA ILE A 150 9.82 -9.08 -11.85
C ILE A 150 8.55 -9.60 -12.47
N GLY A 151 8.45 -9.54 -13.80
CA GLY A 151 7.29 -10.01 -14.53
C GLY A 151 7.26 -9.54 -15.96
N ARG A 152 6.28 -10.03 -16.71
CA ARG A 152 6.11 -9.63 -18.11
C ARG A 152 5.40 -8.27 -18.21
N PRO A 153 5.91 -7.33 -19.02
CA PRO A 153 5.33 -5.99 -19.14
C PRO A 153 3.84 -6.02 -19.47
N GLU A 154 3.44 -6.81 -20.48
CA GLU A 154 2.07 -6.88 -20.97
C GLU A 154 1.09 -7.54 -19.98
N VAL A 155 1.60 -8.36 -19.05
CA VAL A 155 0.78 -8.96 -17.99
C VAL A 155 0.56 -7.95 -16.86
N ILE A 156 1.62 -7.25 -16.47
CA ILE A 156 1.55 -6.19 -15.45
C ILE A 156 0.62 -5.07 -15.92
N GLU A 157 0.83 -4.53 -17.12
CA GLU A 157 0.00 -3.47 -17.68
C GLU A 157 -1.48 -3.86 -17.72
N ARG A 158 -1.80 -5.06 -18.25
CA ARG A 158 -3.17 -5.57 -18.30
C ARG A 158 -3.79 -5.71 -16.91
N ARG A 159 -3.02 -6.12 -15.90
CA ARG A 159 -3.50 -6.24 -14.51
C ARG A 159 -3.69 -4.87 -13.86
N CYS A 160 -2.83 -3.91 -14.15
CA CYS A 160 -2.99 -2.53 -13.72
C CYS A 160 -4.27 -1.93 -14.30
N GLU A 161 -4.50 -2.06 -15.61
CA GLU A 161 -5.71 -1.57 -16.28
C GLU A 161 -6.97 -2.22 -15.72
N ARG A 162 -6.99 -3.56 -15.63
CA ARG A 162 -8.15 -4.32 -15.14
C ARG A 162 -8.55 -3.96 -13.71
N ASN A 163 -7.58 -3.60 -12.87
CA ASN A 163 -7.79 -3.32 -11.45
C ASN A 163 -7.72 -1.83 -11.11
N ALA A 164 -7.71 -0.95 -12.12
CA ALA A 164 -7.61 0.51 -11.97
C ALA A 164 -6.42 0.95 -11.09
N ILE A 165 -5.27 0.30 -11.25
CA ILE A 165 -4.03 0.63 -10.54
C ILE A 165 -3.22 1.60 -11.42
N PRO A 166 -3.06 2.88 -11.03
CA PRO A 166 -2.46 3.91 -11.88
C PRO A 166 -0.92 3.86 -11.96
N LEU A 167 -0.33 2.66 -11.99
CA LEU A 167 1.12 2.47 -12.08
C LEU A 167 1.62 2.56 -13.54
N LYS A 168 2.80 3.15 -13.71
CA LYS A 168 3.53 3.28 -14.97
C LYS A 168 4.99 2.87 -14.81
N ILE A 169 5.47 2.09 -15.77
CA ILE A 169 6.88 1.67 -15.88
C ILE A 169 7.77 2.91 -15.94
N ASP A 170 8.97 2.83 -15.34
CA ASP A 170 10.02 3.85 -15.23
C ASP A 170 9.68 5.09 -14.39
N ARG A 171 8.39 5.47 -14.35
CA ARG A 171 7.87 6.53 -13.50
C ARG A 171 7.72 6.07 -12.06
N ASP A 172 7.00 4.97 -11.84
CA ASP A 172 6.59 4.52 -10.51
C ASP A 172 7.36 3.28 -10.05
N TYR A 173 7.88 2.47 -10.98
CA TYR A 173 8.64 1.25 -10.69
C TYR A 173 9.59 0.90 -11.83
N ASP A 174 10.65 0.16 -11.51
CA ASP A 174 11.52 -0.45 -12.53
C ASP A 174 11.04 -1.86 -12.85
N LEU A 175 11.23 -2.31 -14.10
CA LEU A 175 10.79 -3.63 -14.55
C LEU A 175 12.00 -4.53 -14.84
N VAL A 176 11.87 -5.80 -14.43
CA VAL A 176 12.75 -6.89 -14.87
C VAL A 176 11.89 -7.89 -15.62
N ASN A 177 12.05 -7.93 -16.95
CA ASN A 177 11.35 -8.89 -17.78
C ASN A 177 12.16 -10.20 -17.86
N PRO A 178 11.67 -11.33 -17.30
CA PRO A 178 12.40 -12.61 -17.37
C PRO A 178 12.62 -13.12 -18.80
N GLU A 179 11.81 -12.66 -19.77
CA GLU A 179 11.89 -13.07 -21.17
C GLU A 179 12.89 -12.24 -21.97
N ASP A 180 13.13 -10.99 -21.55
CA ASP A 180 13.97 -10.03 -22.27
C ASP A 180 14.60 -9.01 -21.31
N ASP A 181 15.66 -9.42 -20.60
CA ASP A 181 16.48 -8.52 -19.77
C ASP A 181 17.92 -8.48 -20.30
N PRO A 182 18.50 -7.29 -20.53
CA PRO A 182 19.87 -7.16 -21.05
C PRO A 182 20.92 -7.75 -20.11
N ARG A 183 20.65 -7.82 -18.80
CA ARG A 183 21.54 -8.39 -17.78
C ARG A 183 21.41 -9.90 -17.67
N TYR A 184 20.53 -10.54 -18.44
CA TYR A 184 20.28 -11.98 -18.39
C TYR A 184 21.57 -12.80 -18.39
N ARG A 185 22.52 -12.44 -19.27
CA ARG A 185 23.81 -13.14 -19.35
C ARG A 185 24.57 -13.11 -18.03
N GLU A 186 24.73 -11.93 -17.48
CA GLU A 186 25.46 -11.72 -16.23
C GLU A 186 24.76 -12.45 -15.07
N TYR A 187 23.43 -12.49 -15.07
CA TYR A 187 22.65 -13.12 -14.01
C TYR A 187 22.79 -14.64 -14.02
N TRP A 188 22.69 -15.31 -15.17
CA TRP A 188 22.85 -16.77 -15.21
C TRP A 188 24.30 -17.19 -14.98
N GLU A 189 25.28 -16.43 -15.45
CA GLU A 189 26.70 -16.68 -15.16
C GLU A 189 26.98 -16.55 -13.66
N THR A 190 26.43 -15.52 -13.00
CA THR A 190 26.52 -15.33 -11.54
C THR A 190 25.86 -16.49 -10.80
N TYR A 191 24.63 -16.87 -11.18
CA TYR A 191 23.91 -17.97 -10.57
C TYR A 191 24.67 -19.30 -10.71
N HIS A 192 25.20 -19.58 -11.91
CA HIS A 192 26.00 -20.77 -12.17
C HIS A 192 27.26 -20.80 -11.32
N ALA A 193 28.03 -19.71 -11.27
CA ALA A 193 29.26 -19.63 -10.47
C ALA A 193 29.00 -19.92 -8.97
N LEU A 194 27.83 -19.54 -8.46
CA LEU A 194 27.44 -19.82 -7.07
C LEU A 194 26.93 -21.26 -6.85
N GLN A 195 26.39 -21.92 -7.87
CA GLN A 195 25.70 -23.20 -7.74
C GLN A 195 26.37 -24.37 -8.48
N GLU A 196 27.46 -24.15 -9.21
CA GLU A 196 28.16 -25.18 -10.01
C GLU A 196 28.60 -26.37 -9.13
N ARG A 197 29.07 -26.10 -7.91
CA ARG A 197 29.49 -27.13 -6.94
C ARG A 197 28.33 -27.95 -6.39
N ARG A 198 27.09 -27.52 -6.62
CA ARG A 198 25.85 -28.22 -6.27
C ARG A 198 25.26 -28.96 -7.47
N GLY A 199 25.99 -29.05 -8.57
CA GLY A 199 25.61 -29.82 -9.77
C GLY A 199 24.73 -29.05 -10.76
N ILE A 200 24.58 -27.74 -10.61
CA ILE A 200 23.84 -26.93 -11.58
C ILE A 200 24.69 -26.73 -12.83
N THR A 201 24.18 -27.16 -13.98
CA THR A 201 24.83 -26.96 -15.29
C THR A 201 24.52 -25.56 -15.85
N PRO A 202 25.32 -25.05 -16.81
CA PRO A 202 25.04 -23.77 -17.46
C PRO A 202 23.65 -23.70 -18.11
N ASP A 203 23.18 -24.80 -18.72
CA ASP A 203 21.84 -24.88 -19.31
C ASP A 203 20.74 -24.77 -18.26
N LEU A 204 20.91 -25.42 -17.11
CA LEU A 204 19.96 -25.34 -16.01
C LEU A 204 19.96 -23.94 -15.38
N ALA A 205 21.13 -23.32 -15.19
CA ALA A 205 21.24 -21.95 -14.71
C ALA A 205 20.50 -20.96 -15.64
N ARG A 206 20.68 -21.10 -16.96
CA ARG A 206 19.94 -20.32 -17.97
C ARG A 206 18.43 -20.49 -17.85
N ALA A 207 17.96 -21.72 -17.68
CA ALA A 207 16.53 -22.00 -17.53
C ALA A 207 15.96 -21.40 -16.23
N ILE A 208 16.67 -21.51 -15.11
CA ILE A 208 16.25 -20.97 -13.81
C ILE A 208 16.14 -19.44 -13.88
N MET A 209 17.12 -18.75 -14.48
CA MET A 209 17.09 -17.29 -14.63
C MET A 209 16.01 -16.77 -15.60
N ARG A 210 15.29 -17.65 -16.32
CA ARG A 210 14.12 -17.27 -17.13
C ARG A 210 12.79 -17.57 -16.47
N THR A 211 12.76 -18.51 -15.52
CA THR A 211 11.50 -19.11 -15.04
C THR A 211 11.27 -18.91 -13.55
N ASN A 212 12.31 -18.61 -12.78
CA ASN A 212 12.22 -18.48 -11.34
C ASN A 212 12.49 -17.02 -10.91
N ALA A 213 11.41 -16.26 -10.73
CA ALA A 213 11.49 -14.86 -10.34
C ALA A 213 12.19 -14.64 -8.99
N THR A 214 12.01 -15.54 -8.03
CA THR A 214 12.73 -15.49 -6.74
C THR A 214 14.23 -15.64 -6.93
N ALA A 215 14.67 -16.55 -7.81
CA ALA A 215 16.08 -16.73 -8.12
C ALA A 215 16.67 -15.51 -8.84
N ILE A 216 15.93 -14.92 -9.79
CA ILE A 216 16.30 -13.66 -10.45
C ILE A 216 16.49 -12.56 -9.39
N GLY A 217 15.49 -12.35 -8.53
CA GLY A 217 15.55 -11.34 -7.48
C GLY A 217 16.68 -11.57 -6.47
N ALA A 218 17.01 -12.82 -6.15
CA ALA A 218 18.13 -13.14 -5.28
C ALA A 218 19.48 -12.79 -5.92
N VAL A 219 19.64 -13.03 -7.23
CA VAL A 219 20.84 -12.64 -7.97
C VAL A 219 20.97 -11.13 -8.05
N MET A 220 19.86 -10.40 -8.24
CA MET A 220 19.86 -8.93 -8.24
C MET A 220 20.40 -8.35 -6.93
N VAL A 221 19.92 -8.87 -5.79
CA VAL A 221 20.41 -8.45 -4.47
C VAL A 221 21.88 -8.82 -4.28
N HIS A 222 22.28 -10.02 -4.71
CA HIS A 222 23.68 -10.47 -4.63
C HIS A 222 24.64 -9.58 -5.43
N ARG A 223 24.20 -9.07 -6.59
CA ARG A 223 24.99 -8.20 -7.48
C ARG A 223 24.94 -6.71 -7.09
N GLY A 224 24.08 -6.32 -6.15
CA GLY A 224 23.89 -4.92 -5.76
C GLY A 224 22.98 -4.13 -6.72
N ASP A 225 22.29 -4.82 -7.64
CA ASP A 225 21.29 -4.24 -8.53
C ASP A 225 19.99 -3.88 -7.77
N ALA A 226 19.78 -4.51 -6.61
CA ALA A 226 18.72 -4.22 -5.64
C ALA A 226 19.23 -4.32 -4.21
N ASP A 227 18.54 -3.68 -3.26
CA ASP A 227 18.93 -3.66 -1.86
C ASP A 227 18.16 -4.71 -1.04
N SER A 228 16.99 -5.16 -1.52
CA SER A 228 16.16 -6.14 -0.83
C SER A 228 15.26 -6.91 -1.80
N LEU A 229 14.85 -8.12 -1.39
CA LEU A 229 13.94 -9.00 -2.11
C LEU A 229 12.74 -9.34 -1.24
N ILE A 230 11.54 -9.26 -1.81
CA ILE A 230 10.28 -9.74 -1.25
C ILE A 230 9.69 -10.79 -2.21
N CYS A 231 9.35 -11.96 -1.66
CA CYS A 231 8.75 -13.08 -2.37
C CYS A 231 7.93 -13.96 -1.42
N GLY A 232 6.94 -14.70 -1.93
CA GLY A 232 6.15 -15.69 -1.17
C GLY A 232 4.68 -15.36 -1.01
#